data_AF-A0A956B8E0-F1
#
_entry.id   AF-A0A956B8E0-F1
#
_cell.length_a   1.000
_cell.length_b   1.000
_cell.length_c   1.000
_cell.angle_alpha   90.00
_cell.angle_beta   90.00
_cell.angle_gamma   90.00
#
_symmetry.space_group_name_H-M   'P 1'
#
loop_
_entity.id
_entity.type
_entity.pdbx_description
1 polymer ?
#
loop_
_entity_poly.entity_id
_entity_poly.type
_entity_poly.pdbx_seq_one_letter_code
_entity_poly.pdbx_strand_id
1 'polypeptide(L)'
;MMREPVVIMDGAKRTPRADILINNREPGLFSRFSTNQLGGMAIKATVESSGVDPSKIGHVIMGMAQHSHRDSIYAARGMAWHGGIDHSVPALTVARICGSGAESVAVGTEMLLAGLRYDEARPFLVVGGAESMQYPFCLYNYRGKKVGEAVQKYGPVDT
;
A
#
# COMPACT_ATOMS: atom_id res chain seq x y z
N MET A 1 34.09 7.86 6.93
CA MET A 1 33.46 8.37 5.69
C MET A 1 32.08 8.89 6.08
N MET A 2 31.80 10.19 5.91
CA MET A 2 30.46 10.71 6.17
C MET A 2 29.52 10.18 5.09
N ARG A 3 28.44 9.50 5.48
CA ARG A 3 27.37 9.09 4.56
C ARG A 3 26.50 10.30 4.28
N GLU A 4 26.09 10.48 3.02
CA GLU A 4 25.10 11.48 2.67
C GLU A 4 23.80 11.22 3.47
N PRO A 5 23.16 12.27 4.00
CA PRO A 5 21.95 12.08 4.79
C PRO A 5 20.79 11.62 3.91
N VAL A 6 20.05 10.60 4.37
CA VAL A 6 18.75 10.26 3.79
C VAL A 6 17.72 11.25 4.31
N VAL A 7 16.97 11.87 3.40
CA VAL A 7 15.97 12.89 3.72
C VAL A 7 14.58 12.45 3.28
N ILE A 8 13.56 12.85 4.04
CA ILE A 8 12.16 12.76 3.63
C ILE A 8 11.83 14.10 2.97
N MET A 9 11.44 14.06 1.70
CA MET A 9 10.98 15.26 1.00
C MET A 9 9.64 15.74 1.56
N ASP A 10 9.41 17.05 1.48
CA ASP A 10 8.07 17.59 1.73
C ASP A 10 7.06 17.05 0.71
N GLY A 11 5.78 17.02 1.08
CA GLY A 11 4.70 16.58 0.19
C GLY A 11 4.11 15.20 0.47
N ALA A 12 4.43 14.55 1.60
CA ALA A 12 3.79 13.30 1.99
C ALA A 12 2.26 13.44 2.04
N LYS A 13 1.52 12.59 1.31
CA LYS A 13 0.05 12.55 1.31
C LYS A 13 -0.48 11.22 1.81
N ARG A 14 -1.69 11.29 2.35
CA ARG A 14 -2.50 10.13 2.70
C ARG A 14 -3.95 10.38 2.33
N THR A 15 -4.70 9.31 2.13
CA THR A 15 -6.16 9.40 2.09
C THR A 15 -6.70 9.80 3.47
N PRO A 16 -7.91 10.39 3.55
CA PRO A 16 -8.62 10.49 4.82
C PRO A 16 -8.85 9.08 5.39
N ARG A 17 -8.94 8.92 6.71
CA ARG A 17 -9.36 7.64 7.28
C ARG A 17 -10.88 7.58 7.19
N ALA A 18 -11.41 6.56 6.54
CA ALA A 18 -12.84 6.29 6.50
C ALA A 18 -13.20 5.15 7.45
N ASP A 19 -14.38 5.23 8.06
CA ASP A 19 -14.94 4.13 8.82
C ASP A 19 -15.27 2.95 7.90
N ILE A 20 -15.26 1.75 8.47
CA ILE A 20 -15.64 0.53 7.74
C ILE A 20 -17.13 0.57 7.38
N LEU A 21 -17.97 1.03 8.30
CA LEU A 21 -19.42 1.18 8.16
C LEU A 21 -19.86 2.54 8.69
N ILE A 22 -20.91 3.10 8.10
CA ILE A 22 -21.60 4.28 8.62
C ILE A 22 -22.69 3.79 9.58
N ASN A 23 -22.59 4.17 10.86
CA ASN A 23 -23.52 3.77 11.93
C ASN A 23 -23.76 2.25 12.01
N ASN A 24 -22.76 1.44 11.65
CA ASN A 24 -22.86 -0.03 11.60
C ASN A 24 -23.99 -0.57 10.69
N ARG A 25 -24.35 0.17 9.63
CA ARG A 25 -25.45 -0.18 8.71
C ARG A 25 -25.02 -0.15 7.25
N GLU A 26 -24.44 0.96 6.81
CA GLU A 26 -24.10 1.17 5.39
C GLU A 26 -22.60 1.05 5.16
N PRO A 27 -22.15 0.64 3.96
CA PRO A 27 -20.73 0.61 3.62
C PRO A 27 -20.06 1.98 3.78
N GLY A 28 -18.86 1.98 4.35
CA GLY A 28 -18.06 3.19 4.50
C GLY A 28 -17.60 3.80 3.17
N LEU A 29 -17.07 5.03 3.22
CA LEU A 29 -16.70 5.82 2.03
C LEU A 29 -15.81 5.08 1.01
N PHE A 30 -14.92 4.21 1.49
CA PHE A 30 -13.95 3.50 0.66
C PHE A 30 -14.31 2.06 0.30
N SER A 31 -15.54 1.63 0.56
CA SER A 31 -16.05 0.31 0.16
C SER A 31 -15.92 0.03 -1.35
N ARG A 32 -15.94 1.07 -2.18
CA ARG A 32 -15.86 0.98 -3.65
C ARG A 32 -14.45 0.99 -4.25
N PHE A 33 -13.40 1.01 -3.42
CA PHE A 33 -12.02 1.05 -3.89
C PHE A 33 -11.22 -0.17 -3.42
N SER A 34 -10.39 -0.72 -4.30
CA SER A 34 -9.39 -1.71 -3.89
C SER A 34 -8.26 -1.05 -3.08
N THR A 35 -7.56 -1.82 -2.27
CA THR A 35 -6.38 -1.32 -1.53
C THR A 35 -5.32 -0.78 -2.47
N ASN A 36 -5.15 -1.38 -3.65
CA ASN A 36 -4.23 -0.90 -4.68
C ASN A 36 -4.63 0.48 -5.21
N GLN A 37 -5.92 0.72 -5.43
CA GLN A 37 -6.42 2.04 -5.84
C GLN A 37 -6.19 3.10 -4.76
N LEU A 38 -6.49 2.77 -3.49
CA LEU A 38 -6.26 3.69 -2.36
C LEU A 38 -4.78 4.05 -2.21
N GLY A 39 -3.89 3.06 -2.31
CA GLY A 39 -2.45 3.30 -2.30
C GLY A 39 -1.99 4.11 -3.51
N GLY A 40 -2.53 3.84 -4.70
CA GLY A 40 -2.25 4.63 -5.90
C GLY A 40 -2.67 6.09 -5.79
N MET A 41 -3.83 6.39 -5.20
CA MET A 41 -4.25 7.77 -4.92
C MET A 41 -3.24 8.50 -4.01
N ALA A 42 -2.75 7.82 -2.97
CA ALA A 42 -1.75 8.39 -2.06
C ALA A 42 -0.40 8.61 -2.74
N ILE A 43 0.06 7.65 -3.56
CA ILE A 43 1.29 7.77 -4.35
C ILE A 43 1.18 8.95 -5.32
N LYS A 44 0.12 9.00 -6.13
CA LYS A 44 -0.10 10.07 -7.11
C LYS A 44 -0.06 11.44 -6.44
N ALA A 45 -0.84 11.63 -5.38
CA ALA A 45 -0.89 12.91 -4.67
C ALA A 45 0.45 13.27 -4.00
N THR A 46 1.22 12.28 -3.54
CA THR A 46 2.55 12.50 -2.96
C THR A 46 3.55 12.96 -4.02
N VAL A 47 3.59 12.30 -5.17
CA VAL A 47 4.51 12.66 -6.27
C VAL A 47 4.15 14.01 -6.88
N GLU A 48 2.86 14.28 -7.10
CA GLU A 48 2.39 15.59 -7.58
C GLU A 48 2.74 16.72 -6.59
N SER A 49 2.60 16.48 -5.28
CA SER A 49 2.88 17.49 -4.26
C SER A 49 4.37 17.67 -3.97
N SER A 50 5.22 16.68 -4.23
CA SER A 50 6.66 16.78 -4.00
C SER A 50 7.39 17.51 -5.14
N GLY A 51 6.74 17.64 -6.30
CA GLY A 51 7.34 18.23 -7.50
C GLY A 51 8.45 17.38 -8.12
N VAL A 52 8.61 16.12 -7.66
CA VAL A 52 9.58 15.18 -8.21
C VAL A 52 9.13 14.74 -9.60
N ASP A 53 10.04 14.79 -10.57
CA ASP A 53 9.83 14.15 -11.86
C ASP A 53 9.63 12.63 -11.66
N PRO A 54 8.46 12.06 -12.01
CA PRO A 54 8.20 10.63 -11.83
C PRO A 54 9.24 9.72 -12.49
N SER A 55 9.93 10.18 -13.54
CA SER A 55 11.01 9.42 -14.19
C SER A 55 12.20 9.16 -13.27
N LYS A 56 12.37 9.99 -12.23
CA LYS A 56 13.45 9.91 -11.24
C LYS A 56 13.14 8.99 -10.06
N ILE A 57 11.97 8.34 -10.05
CA ILE A 57 11.61 7.36 -9.02
C ILE A 57 12.22 6.02 -9.38
N GLY A 58 13.14 5.51 -8.58
CA GLY A 58 13.84 4.24 -8.81
C GLY A 58 13.16 3.03 -8.17
N HIS A 59 12.36 3.23 -7.12
CA HIS A 59 11.68 2.13 -6.45
C HIS A 59 10.42 2.58 -5.70
N VAL A 60 9.47 1.66 -5.55
CA VAL A 60 8.25 1.85 -4.73
C VAL A 60 8.19 0.78 -3.66
N ILE A 61 8.11 1.17 -2.40
CA ILE A 61 8.04 0.25 -1.26
C ILE A 61 6.78 0.59 -0.48
N MET A 62 5.83 -0.33 -0.42
CA MET A 62 4.54 -0.08 0.25
C MET A 62 4.25 -1.14 1.29
N GLY A 63 3.80 -0.70 2.46
CA GLY A 63 3.29 -1.54 3.52
C GLY A 63 1.85 -1.97 3.26
N MET A 64 1.58 -3.26 3.43
CA MET A 64 0.23 -3.82 3.43
C MET A 64 0.20 -4.98 4.41
N ALA A 65 -0.69 -4.94 5.41
CA ALA A 65 -0.76 -5.98 6.43
C ALA A 65 -1.66 -7.13 5.97
N GLN A 66 -2.75 -6.82 5.28
CA GLN A 66 -3.77 -7.81 4.95
C GLN A 66 -4.04 -7.89 3.44
N HIS A 67 -3.76 -9.04 2.85
CA HIS A 67 -3.97 -9.28 1.42
C HIS A 67 -5.39 -9.79 1.13
N SER A 68 -6.38 -8.90 1.19
CA SER A 68 -7.80 -9.29 1.20
C SER A 68 -8.57 -9.11 -0.11
N HIS A 69 -7.93 -8.64 -1.17
CA HIS A 69 -8.55 -8.48 -2.49
C HIS A 69 -7.83 -9.33 -3.53
N ARG A 70 -8.51 -9.67 -4.63
CA ARG A 70 -7.96 -10.53 -5.70
C ARG A 70 -6.67 -10.01 -6.33
N ASP A 71 -6.44 -8.70 -6.27
CA ASP A 71 -5.25 -8.03 -6.80
C ASP A 71 -4.20 -7.74 -5.70
N SER A 72 -4.45 -8.15 -4.45
CA SER A 72 -3.54 -7.90 -3.33
C SER A 72 -2.22 -8.65 -3.47
N ILE A 73 -2.13 -9.66 -4.33
CA ILE A 73 -0.85 -10.28 -4.70
C ILE A 73 0.09 -9.28 -5.40
N TYR A 74 -0.46 -8.28 -6.09
CA TYR A 74 0.30 -7.23 -6.75
C TYR A 74 0.57 -6.03 -5.84
N ALA A 75 -0.20 -5.82 -4.75
CA ALA A 75 0.03 -4.82 -3.69
C ALA A 75 0.82 -3.57 -4.12
N ALA A 76 2.08 -3.39 -3.68
CA ALA A 76 2.92 -2.23 -4.00
C ALA A 76 3.05 -1.97 -5.52
N ARG A 77 3.11 -3.03 -6.34
CA ARG A 77 3.12 -2.93 -7.81
C ARG A 77 1.81 -2.36 -8.34
N GLY A 78 0.67 -2.87 -7.86
CA GLY A 78 -0.65 -2.36 -8.24
C GLY A 78 -0.85 -0.91 -7.80
N MET A 79 -0.42 -0.57 -6.58
CA MET A 79 -0.44 0.80 -6.06
C MET A 79 0.41 1.74 -6.93
N ALA A 80 1.63 1.34 -7.29
CA ALA A 80 2.52 2.11 -8.15
C ALA A 80 1.85 2.43 -9.50
N TRP A 81 1.27 1.43 -10.17
CA TRP A 81 0.57 1.63 -11.45
C TRP A 81 -0.63 2.56 -11.33
N HIS A 82 -1.47 2.38 -10.30
CA HIS A 82 -2.58 3.31 -10.05
C HIS A 82 -2.11 4.72 -9.68
N GLY A 83 -0.88 4.85 -9.16
CA GLY A 83 -0.22 6.12 -8.86
C GLY A 83 0.44 6.81 -10.06
N GLY A 84 0.40 6.19 -11.26
CA GLY A 84 1.03 6.72 -12.46
C GLY A 84 2.55 6.50 -12.53
N ILE A 85 3.08 5.59 -11.72
CA ILE A 85 4.50 5.23 -11.73
C ILE A 85 4.78 4.28 -12.90
N ASP A 86 5.89 4.53 -13.61
CA ASP A 86 6.29 3.77 -14.78
C ASP A 86 6.41 2.25 -14.50
N HIS A 87 6.07 1.43 -15.50
CA HIS A 87 6.02 -0.02 -15.33
C HIS A 87 7.41 -0.66 -15.09
N SER A 88 8.49 -0.02 -15.52
CA SER A 88 9.86 -0.49 -15.28
C SER A 88 10.30 -0.34 -13.82
N VAL A 89 9.66 0.55 -13.04
CA VAL A 89 10.07 0.87 -11.66
C VAL A 89 9.85 -0.36 -10.79
N PRO A 90 10.87 -0.99 -10.18
CA PRO A 90 10.63 -2.11 -9.28
C PRO A 90 9.70 -1.70 -8.12
N ALA A 91 8.92 -2.65 -7.58
CA ALA A 91 8.05 -2.39 -6.43
C ALA A 91 8.11 -3.55 -5.42
N LEU A 92 8.15 -3.23 -4.13
CA LEU A 92 8.26 -4.17 -3.03
C LEU A 92 7.12 -3.95 -2.03
N THR A 93 6.43 -5.04 -1.67
CA THR A 93 5.44 -5.01 -0.58
C THR A 93 6.09 -5.54 0.69
N VAL A 94 5.93 -4.82 1.80
CA VAL A 94 6.40 -5.25 3.12
C VAL A 94 5.23 -5.43 4.07
N ALA A 95 5.33 -6.43 4.95
CA ALA A 95 4.29 -6.76 5.93
C ALA A 95 4.90 -6.89 7.33
N ARG A 96 4.58 -5.93 8.20
CA ARG A 96 4.89 -5.90 9.64
C ARG A 96 3.65 -5.52 10.46
N ILE A 97 2.49 -6.07 10.08
CA ILE A 97 1.19 -5.79 10.72
C ILE A 97 0.93 -4.28 10.82
N CYS A 98 0.71 -3.74 12.02
CA CYS A 98 0.48 -2.31 12.24
C CYS A 98 1.72 -1.46 11.89
N GLY A 99 2.90 -2.07 11.85
CA GLY A 99 4.16 -1.43 11.50
C GLY A 99 4.50 -1.45 10.01
N SER A 100 3.68 -2.03 9.12
CA SER A 100 4.04 -2.19 7.70
C SER A 100 4.36 -0.86 6.99
N GLY A 101 3.66 0.22 7.33
CA GLY A 101 3.94 1.55 6.77
C GLY A 101 5.32 2.08 7.20
N ALA A 102 5.65 1.95 8.49
CA ALA A 102 6.97 2.34 9.01
C ALA A 102 8.09 1.43 8.48
N GLU A 103 7.79 0.14 8.30
CA GLU A 103 8.72 -0.83 7.71
C GLU A 103 9.12 -0.42 6.29
N SER A 104 8.19 0.13 5.50
CA SER A 104 8.51 0.61 4.16
C SER A 104 9.57 1.72 4.18
N VAL A 105 9.52 2.60 5.18
CA VAL A 105 10.48 3.69 5.38
C VAL A 105 11.83 3.13 5.81
N ALA A 106 11.84 2.18 6.75
CA ALA A 106 13.05 1.51 7.21
C ALA A 106 13.75 0.80 6.05
N VAL A 107 13.03 -0.05 5.31
CA VAL A 107 13.57 -0.79 4.16
C VAL A 107 14.04 0.16 3.06
N GLY A 108 13.29 1.22 2.75
CA GLY A 108 13.73 2.23 1.76
C GLY A 108 15.00 2.96 2.17
N THR A 109 15.12 3.31 3.45
CA THR A 109 16.33 3.94 4.02
C THR A 109 17.52 2.99 3.97
N GLU A 110 17.33 1.72 4.33
CA GLU A 110 18.36 0.69 4.26
C GLU A 110 18.85 0.49 2.82
N MET A 111 17.94 0.50 1.84
CA MET A 111 18.29 0.40 0.41
C MET A 111 19.17 1.56 -0.05
N LEU A 112 18.83 2.80 0.33
CA LEU A 112 19.66 3.98 0.05
C LEU A 112 21.03 3.89 0.71
N LEU A 113 21.08 3.59 2.02
CA LEU A 113 22.32 3.53 2.79
C LEU A 113 23.25 2.39 2.36
N ALA A 114 22.68 1.28 1.89
CA ALA A 114 23.44 0.15 1.36
C ALA A 114 24.00 0.43 -0.04
N GLY A 115 23.44 1.39 -0.78
CA GLY A 115 23.77 1.62 -2.19
C GLY A 115 23.40 0.45 -3.09
N LEU A 116 22.50 -0.44 -2.64
CA LEU A 116 22.08 -1.64 -3.36
C LEU A 116 20.69 -1.42 -3.96
N ARG A 117 20.52 -1.78 -5.24
CA ARG A 117 19.28 -1.53 -6.02
C ARG A 117 18.92 -0.03 -6.11
N TYR A 118 19.92 0.82 -5.90
CA TYR A 118 19.88 2.25 -6.16
C TYR A 118 20.30 2.50 -7.61
N ASP A 119 19.59 3.39 -8.29
CA ASP A 119 19.92 3.86 -9.63
C ASP A 119 20.21 5.35 -9.53
N GLU A 120 21.44 5.77 -9.81
CA GLU A 120 21.86 7.18 -9.76
C GLU A 120 21.00 8.07 -10.67
N ALA A 121 20.48 7.53 -11.78
CA ALA A 121 19.59 8.26 -12.67
C ALA A 121 18.18 8.44 -12.06
N ARG A 122 17.83 7.62 -11.05
CA ARG A 122 16.50 7.55 -10.41
C ARG A 122 16.63 7.52 -8.87
N PRO A 123 17.13 8.62 -8.27
CA PRO A 123 17.57 8.63 -6.88
C PRO A 123 16.43 8.57 -5.84
N PHE A 124 15.17 8.76 -6.26
CA PHE A 124 14.04 8.84 -5.33
C PHE A 124 13.35 7.49 -5.13
N LEU A 125 12.91 7.23 -3.90
CA LEU A 125 12.01 6.14 -3.58
C LEU A 125 10.66 6.66 -3.12
N VAL A 126 9.61 5.95 -3.46
CA VAL A 126 8.29 6.14 -2.84
C VAL A 126 8.15 5.12 -1.73
N VAL A 127 7.87 5.60 -0.51
CA VAL A 127 7.61 4.77 0.67
C VAL A 127 6.25 5.10 1.27
N GLY A 128 5.58 4.13 1.89
CA GLY A 128 4.28 4.34 2.49
C GLY A 128 3.52 3.05 2.74
N GLY A 129 2.19 3.10 2.66
CA GLY A 129 1.35 1.92 2.78
C GLY A 129 -0.11 2.21 2.50
N ALA A 130 -0.87 1.14 2.30
CA ALA A 130 -2.32 1.21 2.15
C ALA A 130 -2.97 -0.04 2.73
N GLU A 131 -4.16 0.14 3.29
CA GLU A 131 -4.95 -0.94 3.87
C GLU A 131 -6.43 -0.66 3.60
N SER A 132 -7.20 -1.72 3.36
CA SER A 132 -8.65 -1.62 3.27
C SER A 132 -9.29 -2.70 4.13
N MET A 133 -9.88 -2.26 5.24
CA MET A 133 -10.60 -3.13 6.16
C MET A 133 -12.00 -3.51 5.66
N GLN A 134 -12.41 -3.08 4.46
CA GLN A 134 -13.72 -3.36 3.87
C GLN A 134 -13.91 -4.85 3.50
N TYR A 135 -12.81 -5.61 3.40
CA TYR A 135 -12.86 -7.02 3.04
C TYR A 135 -12.95 -7.95 4.26
N PRO A 136 -13.61 -9.12 4.14
CA PRO A 136 -13.57 -10.17 5.16
C PRO A 136 -12.13 -10.53 5.51
N PHE A 137 -11.79 -10.39 6.77
CA PHE A 137 -10.46 -10.71 7.30
C PHE A 137 -10.30 -12.20 7.58
N CYS A 138 -11.38 -12.88 7.98
CA CYS A 138 -11.45 -14.34 8.14
C CYS A 138 -12.91 -14.79 8.16
N LEU A 139 -13.22 -15.87 7.45
CA LEU A 139 -14.46 -16.62 7.63
C LEU A 139 -14.23 -17.63 8.75
N TYR A 140 -14.82 -17.39 9.91
CA TYR A 140 -14.65 -18.29 11.06
C TYR A 140 -15.28 -19.65 10.74
N ASN A 141 -14.62 -20.74 11.15
CA ASN A 141 -15.04 -22.14 10.91
C ASN A 141 -15.00 -22.63 9.45
N TYR A 142 -14.33 -21.91 8.54
CA TYR A 142 -14.18 -22.37 7.15
C TYR A 142 -13.03 -23.35 6.92
N ARG A 143 -12.08 -23.44 7.86
CA ARG A 143 -10.93 -24.33 7.72
C ARG A 143 -11.41 -25.79 7.62
N GLY A 144 -11.16 -26.42 6.47
CA GLY A 144 -11.60 -27.79 6.19
C GLY A 144 -13.02 -27.93 5.61
N LYS A 145 -13.71 -26.82 5.32
CA LYS A 145 -15.01 -26.81 4.62
C LYS A 145 -14.83 -26.72 3.11
N LYS A 146 -15.86 -27.14 2.36
CA LYS A 146 -15.87 -27.03 0.89
C LYS A 146 -15.86 -25.56 0.48
N VAL A 147 -15.21 -25.28 -0.65
CA VAL A 147 -15.12 -23.92 -1.17
C VAL A 147 -16.52 -23.40 -1.49
N GLY A 148 -16.96 -22.30 -0.87
CA GLY A 148 -18.27 -21.66 -1.08
C GLY A 148 -19.25 -21.69 0.09
N GLU A 149 -18.94 -22.36 1.21
CA GLU A 149 -19.87 -22.56 2.34
C GLU A 149 -19.65 -21.64 3.56
N ALA A 150 -18.91 -20.53 3.43
CA ALA A 150 -18.53 -19.70 4.58
C ALA A 150 -19.26 -18.37 4.74
N VAL A 151 -19.36 -17.93 6.00
CA VAL A 151 -19.95 -16.65 6.45
C VAL A 151 -18.93 -15.74 7.14
N GLN A 152 -19.02 -14.44 6.87
CA GLN A 152 -18.13 -13.38 7.38
C GLN A 152 -18.48 -12.95 8.81
N LYS A 153 -17.47 -12.56 9.59
CA LYS A 153 -17.61 -12.20 11.02
C LYS A 153 -18.42 -10.90 11.28
N TYR A 154 -18.70 -10.10 10.26
CA TYR A 154 -19.51 -8.88 10.38
C TYR A 154 -20.70 -8.96 9.41
N GLY A 155 -21.82 -9.48 9.92
CA GLY A 155 -23.08 -9.59 9.19
C GLY A 155 -23.23 -10.89 8.39
N PRO A 156 -24.45 -11.40 8.24
CA PRO A 156 -24.71 -12.56 7.40
C PRO A 156 -24.37 -12.25 5.94
N VAL A 157 -23.84 -13.26 5.24
CA VAL A 157 -23.83 -13.28 3.78
C VAL A 157 -25.26 -13.68 3.39
N ASP A 158 -26.13 -12.69 3.22
CA ASP A 158 -27.39 -12.94 2.54
C ASP A 158 -27.05 -13.17 1.07
N THR A 159 -27.15 -14.44 0.66
CA THR A 159 -27.05 -14.89 -0.74
C THR A 159 -28.21 -14.37 -1.57
#